data_AF-A0A975RCV8-F1
#
_entry.id   AF-A0A975RCV8-F1
#
_cell.length_a   1.000
_cell.length_b   1.000
_cell.length_c   1.000
_cell.angle_alpha   90.00
_cell.angle_beta   90.00
_cell.angle_gamma   90.00
#
_symmetry.space_group_name_H-M   'P 1'
#
loop_
_entity.id
_entity.type
_entity.pdbx_description
1 polymer ?
#
loop_
_entity_poly.entity_id
_entity_poly.type
_entity_poly.pdbx_seq_one_letter_code
_entity_poly.pdbx_strand_id
1 'polypeptide(L)' 'MSWYRDLHGTIDDPDGTGPVDDDGYRPTIGGLRHRTRYAVPPPDGTVVRTACELTWKKNSAPKSPPVADCEACET' A
#
# COMPACT_ATOMS: atom_id res chain seq x y z
N MET A 1 -11.43 8.52 47.50
CA MET A 1 -12.24 7.95 46.41
C MET A 1 -12.80 9.10 45.55
N SER A 2 -12.10 9.44 44.48
CA SER A 2 -12.68 10.11 43.31
C SER A 2 -11.75 9.81 42.13
N TRP A 3 -12.36 9.42 41.04
CA TRP A 3 -11.83 8.58 39.97
C TRP A 3 -11.76 9.44 38.71
N TYR A 4 -10.54 9.54 38.16
CA TYR A 4 -10.17 9.69 36.74
C TYR A 4 -11.22 10.23 35.77
N ARG A 5 -10.86 11.26 34.97
CA ARG A 5 -10.49 11.12 33.53
C ARG A 5 -10.56 12.46 32.79
N ASP A 6 -9.45 13.20 32.79
CA ASP A 6 -9.21 14.30 31.84
C ASP A 6 -8.96 13.71 30.43
N LEU A 7 -9.91 13.94 29.53
CA LEU A 7 -9.87 13.60 28.11
C LEU A 7 -9.14 14.70 27.32
N HIS A 8 -7.86 14.94 27.60
CA HIS A 8 -7.02 15.82 26.79
C HIS A 8 -5.65 15.19 26.56
N GLY A 9 -5.63 14.09 25.81
CA GLY A 9 -4.41 13.57 25.18
C GLY A 9 -4.30 14.15 23.78
N THR A 10 -3.85 15.40 23.66
CA THR A 10 -3.24 15.89 22.41
C THR A 10 -1.94 15.14 22.24
N ILE A 11 -1.96 14.04 21.50
CA ILE A 11 -0.76 13.44 20.93
C ILE A 11 -0.39 14.36 19.76
N ASP A 12 0.25 15.47 20.09
CA ASP A 12 1.11 16.18 19.15
C ASP A 12 2.31 15.26 18.98
N ASP A 13 2.27 14.39 17.97
CA ASP A 13 3.42 13.60 17.54
C ASP A 13 4.23 14.51 16.59
N PRO A 14 5.35 15.09 17.02
CA PRO A 14 6.15 15.98 16.18
C PRO A 14 6.98 15.21 15.14
N ASP A 15 6.95 13.87 15.19
CA ASP A 15 7.48 13.03 14.13
C ASP A 15 6.33 12.79 13.15
N GLY A 16 6.33 13.50 12.02
CA GLY A 16 5.31 13.41 10.97
C GLY A 16 5.17 12.04 10.29
N THR A 17 5.45 10.95 11.00
CA THR A 17 5.01 9.62 10.69
C THR A 17 3.58 9.45 11.22
N GLY A 18 2.64 10.14 10.57
CA GLY A 18 1.27 9.62 10.53
C GLY A 18 1.30 8.15 10.08
N PRO A 19 0.23 7.36 10.22
CA PRO A 19 0.23 6.01 9.67
C PRO A 19 0.59 6.14 8.18
N VAL A 20 1.85 5.86 7.83
CA VAL A 20 2.21 5.57 6.46
C VAL A 20 1.34 4.38 6.20
N ASP A 21 0.30 4.55 5.38
CA ASP A 21 -0.52 3.44 4.93
C ASP A 21 0.49 2.35 4.53
N ASP A 22 0.59 1.29 5.34
CA ASP A 22 1.48 0.14 5.16
C ASP A 22 0.94 -0.71 4.00
N ASP A 23 0.49 -0.01 2.97
CA ASP A 23 -0.16 -0.49 1.79
C ASP A 23 0.91 -0.46 0.70
N GLY A 24 2.00 -1.19 0.96
CA GLY A 24 3.18 -1.24 0.10
C GLY A 24 2.84 -1.36 -1.38
N TYR A 25 3.72 -0.88 -2.26
CA TYR A 25 3.52 -0.76 -3.71
C TYR A 25 2.49 -1.73 -4.32
N ARG A 26 1.32 -1.20 -4.71
CA ARG A 26 0.22 -1.94 -5.34
C ARG A 26 0.04 -1.60 -6.84
N PRO A 27 0.76 -2.25 -7.76
CA PRO A 27 0.60 -2.00 -9.19
C PRO A 27 -0.76 -2.48 -9.70
N THR A 28 -1.34 -1.69 -10.61
CA THR A 28 -2.48 -2.13 -11.42
C THR A 28 -2.01 -3.03 -12.55
N ILE A 29 -2.47 -4.28 -12.62
CA ILE A 29 -2.12 -5.23 -13.70
C ILE A 29 -3.42 -5.88 -14.17
N GLY A 30 -3.74 -5.74 -15.46
CA GLY A 30 -4.99 -6.24 -16.02
C GLY A 30 -6.25 -5.58 -15.44
N GLY A 31 -6.15 -4.34 -14.94
CA GLY A 31 -7.27 -3.62 -14.32
C GLY A 31 -7.47 -3.89 -12.83
N LEU A 32 -6.66 -4.74 -12.21
CA LEU A 32 -6.73 -5.06 -10.77
C LEU A 32 -5.51 -4.51 -10.02
N ARG A 33 -5.68 -4.05 -8.77
CA ARG A 33 -4.56 -3.72 -7.86
C ARG A 33 -4.00 -5.00 -7.25
N HIS A 34 -2.71 -5.24 -7.42
CA HIS A 34 -2.03 -6.40 -6.83
C HIS A 34 -1.16 -5.96 -5.68
N ARG A 35 -1.10 -6.70 -4.59
CA ARG A 35 -0.08 -6.46 -3.55
C ARG A 35 1.28 -6.94 -4.03
N THR A 36 2.34 -6.23 -3.66
CA THR A 36 3.71 -6.67 -3.87
C THR A 36 4.49 -6.63 -2.57
N ARG A 37 5.67 -7.24 -2.56
CA ARG A 37 6.60 -7.16 -1.42
C ARG A 37 7.41 -5.87 -1.39
N TYR A 38 7.23 -4.99 -2.37
CA TYR A 38 7.96 -3.73 -2.43
C TYR A 38 7.22 -2.69 -1.60
N ALA A 39 7.94 -1.97 -0.74
CA ALA A 39 7.36 -0.83 -0.04
C ALA A 39 7.09 0.34 -1.01
N VAL A 40 7.99 0.55 -1.97
CA VAL A 40 7.94 1.67 -2.94
C VAL A 40 7.96 1.16 -4.38
N PRO A 41 7.48 1.94 -5.36
CA PRO A 41 7.53 1.57 -6.77
C PRO A 41 8.98 1.28 -7.22
N PRO A 42 9.28 0.08 -7.76
CA PRO A 42 10.61 -0.23 -8.29
C PRO A 42 10.89 0.56 -9.58
N PRO A 43 12.14 0.59 -10.09
CA PRO A 43 12.45 1.27 -11.35
C PRO A 43 11.78 0.60 -12.56
N ASP A 44 11.66 1.36 -13.65
CA ASP A 44 11.10 0.82 -14.89
C ASP A 44 12.00 -0.26 -15.50
N GLY A 45 11.37 -1.24 -16.11
CA GLY A 45 12.02 -2.46 -16.58
C GLY A 45 12.21 -3.53 -15.50
N THR A 46 11.98 -3.23 -14.21
CA THR A 46 12.06 -4.23 -13.14
C THR A 46 10.98 -5.28 -13.27
N VAL A 47 11.36 -6.55 -13.15
CA VAL A 47 10.42 -7.66 -13.03
C VAL A 47 9.97 -7.76 -11.57
N VAL A 48 8.68 -7.57 -11.35
CA VAL A 48 8.03 -7.58 -10.04
C VAL A 48 7.17 -8.84 -9.93
N ARG A 49 7.28 -9.53 -8.80
CA ARG A 49 6.39 -10.64 -8.44
C ARG A 49 5.38 -10.14 -7.41
N THR A 50 4.10 -10.34 -7.68
CA THR A 50 2.99 -9.98 -6.78
C THR A 50 2.79 -11.05 -5.70
N ALA A 51 1.93 -10.77 -4.72
CA ALA A 51 1.55 -11.71 -3.67
C ALA A 51 0.84 -12.95 -4.24
N CYS A 52 0.02 -12.79 -5.28
CA CYS A 52 -0.64 -13.89 -6.01
C CYS A 52 0.27 -14.61 -7.02
N GLU A 53 1.59 -14.50 -6.87
CA GLU A 53 2.62 -15.13 -7.70
C GLU A 53 2.68 -14.67 -9.17
N LEU A 54 1.85 -13.71 -9.57
CA LEU A 54 1.90 -13.09 -10.89
C LEU A 54 3.22 -12.32 -11.05
N THR A 55 3.91 -12.58 -12.16
CA THR A 55 5.14 -11.86 -12.51
C THR A 55 4.85 -10.88 -13.64
N TRP A 56 5.25 -9.62 -13.47
CA TRP A 56 5.03 -8.55 -14.43
C TRP A 56 6.25 -7.63 -14.51
N LYS A 57 6.57 -7.14 -15.71
CA LYS A 57 7.64 -6.17 -15.94
C LYS A 57 7.09 -4.75 -15.83
N LYS A 58 7.67 -3.94 -14.92
CA LYS A 58 7.31 -2.54 -14.76
C LYS A 58 7.57 -1.74 -16.04
N ASN A 59 6.53 -1.07 -16.52
CA ASN A 59 6.60 -0.11 -17.61
C ASN A 59 5.84 1.14 -17.17
N SER A 60 6.40 2.33 -17.42
CA SER A 60 5.84 3.64 -17.04
C SER A 60 4.64 4.07 -17.88
N ALA A 61 4.21 3.23 -18.84
CA ALA A 61 3.09 3.56 -19.71
C ALA A 61 1.84 3.87 -18.86
N PRO A 62 1.04 4.88 -19.25
CA PRO A 62 -0.18 5.23 -18.54
C PRO A 62 -1.08 4.00 -18.48
N LYS A 63 -1.29 3.50 -17.26
CA LYS A 63 -2.20 2.38 -17.02
C LYS A 63 -3.57 2.94 -16.68
N SER A 64 -4.60 2.28 -17.20
CA SER A 64 -5.98 2.53 -16.82
C SER A 64 -6.13 2.54 -15.29
N PRO A 65 -7.03 3.37 -14.75
CA PRO A 65 -7.34 3.35 -13.32
C PRO A 65 -7.76 1.92 -12.91
N PRO A 66 -7.40 1.48 -11.70
CA PRO A 66 -7.82 0.17 -11.21
C PRO A 66 -9.34 0.12 -11.08
N VAL A 67 -9.92 -1.04 -11.41
CA VAL A 67 -11.34 -1.31 -11.28
C VAL A 67 -11.66 -1.96 -9.93
N ALA A 68 -10.73 -2.75 -9.38
CA ALA A 68 -10.85 -3.43 -8.08
C ALA A 68 -9.48 -3.90 -7.53
N ASP A 69 -9.43 -4.35 -6.28
CA ASP A 69 -8.29 -5.07 -5.70
C ASP A 69 -8.32 -6.56 -6.12
N CYS A 70 -7.14 -7.16 -6.30
CA CYS A 70 -7.02 -8.57 -6.65
C CYS A 70 -7.32 -9.42 -5.41
N GLU A 71 -8.46 -10.13 -5.41
CA GLU A 71 -8.89 -10.98 -4.29
C GLU A 71 -7.82 -11.99 -3.86
N ALA A 72 -7.08 -12.57 -4.82
CA ALA A 72 -5.99 -13.50 -4.52
C ALA A 72 -4.81 -12.86 -3.76
N CYS A 73 -4.61 -11.54 -3.87
CA CYS A 73 -3.62 -10.81 -3.08
C CYS A 73 -4.13 -10.41 -1.69
N GLU A 74 -5.44 -10.44 -1.47
CA GLU A 74 -6.07 -10.02 -0.21
C GLU A 74 -6.21 -11.15 0.82
N THR A 75 -6.05 -12.40 0.37
CA THR A 75 -5.99 -13.64 1.19
C THR A 75 -4.66 -13.81 1.92
#